data_AF-A0ABD0S094-F1
#
_entry.id   AF-A0ABD0S094-F1
#
_cell.length_a   1.000
_cell.length_b   1.000
_cell.length_c   1.000
_cell.angle_alpha   90.00
_cell.angle_beta   90.00
_cell.angle_gamma   90.00
#
_symmetry.space_group_name_H-M   'P 1'
#
loop_
_entity.id
_entity.type
_entity.pdbx_description
1 polymer ?
#
loop_
_entity_poly.entity_id
_entity_poly.type
_entity_poly.pdbx_seq_one_letter_code
_entity_poly.pdbx_strand_id
1 'polypeptide(L)'
;FDILANGGASLTLSFERAPFLTQFRTVWIPWNVFYVMDTLVMKKEENDIPSCDLSGFIRPSPLIVATPLSTFFRSSPENGPIIPETQ
;
A
#
# COMPACT_ATOMS: atom_id res chain seq x y z
N PHE A 1 -10.37 9.91 3.58
CA PHE A 1 -10.09 10.65 4.80
C PHE A 1 -8.61 10.91 4.78
N ASP A 2 -8.20 12.10 5.20
CA ASP A 2 -6.82 12.57 5.06
C ASP A 2 -6.42 13.11 6.43
N ILE A 3 -5.43 12.46 7.05
CA ILE A 3 -5.05 12.68 8.45
C ILE A 3 -3.52 12.85 8.50
N LEU A 4 -3.06 13.80 9.30
CA LEU A 4 -1.67 13.93 9.69
C LEU A 4 -1.46 13.31 11.07
N ALA A 5 -0.46 12.42 11.20
CA ALA A 5 -0.14 11.75 12.45
C ALA A 5 1.38 11.56 12.60
N ASN A 6 1.82 11.34 13.84
CA ASN A 6 3.22 10.99 14.12
C ASN A 6 3.53 9.58 13.60
N GLY A 7 4.63 9.46 12.84
CA GLY A 7 5.11 8.18 12.33
C GLY A 7 5.90 7.37 13.36
N GLY A 8 6.18 6.11 13.02
CA GLY A 8 7.02 5.22 13.83
C GLY A 8 6.30 4.41 14.89
N ALA A 9 4.97 4.49 14.95
CA ALA A 9 4.16 3.84 15.97
C ALA A 9 2.88 3.25 15.37
N SER A 10 2.23 2.38 16.14
CA SER A 10 0.88 1.93 15.83
C SER A 10 -0.14 3.02 16.14
N LEU A 11 -1.03 3.30 15.19
CA LEU A 11 -2.16 4.23 15.34
C LEU A 11 -3.48 3.46 15.24
N THR A 12 -4.37 3.66 16.20
CA THR A 12 -5.73 3.12 16.15
C THR A 12 -6.72 4.21 15.74
N LEU A 13 -7.50 3.94 14.69
CA LEU A 13 -8.54 4.82 14.15
C LEU A 13 -9.92 4.23 14.47
N SER A 14 -10.84 5.08 14.94
CA SER A 14 -12.28 4.77 15.08
C SER A 14 -13.03 5.30 13.87
N PHE A 15 -13.84 4.45 13.24
CA PHE A 15 -14.71 4.79 12.11
C PHE A 15 -16.16 4.68 12.53
N GLU A 16 -16.87 5.80 12.52
CA GLU A 16 -18.26 5.91 12.97
C GLU A 16 -19.14 6.49 11.87
N ARG A 17 -20.21 5.77 11.52
CA ARG A 17 -21.21 6.26 10.56
C ARG A 17 -22.52 5.49 10.70
N ALA A 18 -23.61 6.18 11.01
CA ALA A 18 -24.94 5.56 10.96
C ALA A 18 -25.33 5.18 9.52
N PRO A 19 -26.03 4.04 9.27
CA PRO A 19 -26.51 3.05 10.23
C PRO A 19 -25.56 1.84 10.39
N PHE A 20 -24.23 2.03 10.27
CA PHE A 20 -23.23 0.98 10.37
C PHE A 20 -22.66 0.87 11.79
N LEU A 21 -22.13 -0.31 12.12
CA LEU A 21 -21.41 -0.53 13.37
C LEU A 21 -20.08 0.23 13.37
N THR A 22 -19.70 0.79 14.52
CA THR A 22 -18.38 1.39 14.74
C THR A 22 -17.29 0.35 14.51
N GLN A 23 -16.26 0.70 13.74
CA GLN A 23 -15.11 -0.16 13.49
C GLN A 23 -13.82 0.49 13.98
N PHE A 24 -12.95 -0.33 14.58
CA PHE A 24 -11.61 0.08 14.96
C PHE A 24 -10.58 -0.58 14.04
N ARG A 25 -9.60 0.20 13.56
CA ARG A 25 -8.46 -0.33 12.82
C ARG A 25 -7.16 0.20 13.40
N THR A 26 -6.28 -0.71 13.75
CA THR A 26 -4.92 -0.40 14.17
C THR A 26 -3.98 -0.64 13.00
N VAL A 27 -3.23 0.38 12.62
CA VAL A 27 -2.26 0.36 11.52
C VAL A 27 -0.88 0.78 12.01
N TRP A 28 0.18 0.26 11.39
CA TRP A 28 1.54 0.69 11.68
C TRP A 28 1.91 1.86 10.78
N ILE A 29 2.16 3.04 11.35
CA ILE A 29 2.51 4.23 10.58
C ILE A 29 4.04 4.29 10.40
N PRO A 30 4.56 4.27 9.17
CA PRO A 30 5.99 4.38 8.92
C PRO A 30 6.54 5.78 9.29
N TRP A 31 7.85 5.87 9.48
CA TRP A 31 8.53 7.15 9.66
C TRP A 31 8.55 7.94 8.35
N ASN A 32 7.98 9.15 8.35
CA ASN A 32 8.08 10.13 7.26
C ASN A 32 7.80 9.57 5.84
N VAL A 33 6.79 8.69 5.72
CA VAL A 33 6.32 8.13 4.45
C VAL A 33 4.82 8.35 4.36
N PHE A 34 4.33 8.68 3.15
CA PHE A 34 2.90 8.76 2.89
C PHE A 34 2.27 7.36 3.00
N TYR A 35 1.48 7.14 4.05
CA TYR A 35 0.83 5.86 4.31
C TYR A 35 -0.52 5.78 3.60
N VAL A 36 -0.71 4.72 2.81
CA VAL A 36 -1.99 4.40 2.18
C VAL A 36 -2.65 3.28 2.96
N MET A 37 -3.76 3.58 3.62
CA MET A 37 -4.53 2.60 4.38
C MET A 37 -5.39 1.72 3.46
N ASP A 38 -5.54 0.45 3.82
CA ASP A 38 -6.46 -0.47 3.15
C ASP A 38 -7.89 0.05 3.18
N THR A 39 -8.66 -0.32 2.16
CA THR A 39 -10.07 0.06 2.07
C THR A 39 -10.87 -0.57 3.21
N LEU A 40 -11.59 0.26 3.97
CA LEU A 40 -12.47 -0.18 5.04
C LEU A 40 -13.90 -0.39 4.52
N VAL A 41 -14.45 -1.58 4.73
CA VAL A 41 -15.85 -1.92 4.44
C VAL A 41 -16.65 -1.95 5.74
N MET A 42 -17.57 -1.00 5.91
CA MET A 42 -18.47 -0.95 7.06
C MET A 42 -19.62 -1.95 6.91
N LYS A 43 -19.96 -2.63 8.01
CA LYS A 43 -21.04 -3.61 8.08
C LYS A 43 -22.10 -3.11 9.07
N LYS A 44 -23.37 -3.44 8.79
CA LYS A 44 -24.50 -3.14 9.69
C LYS A 44 -24.67 -4.16 10.80
N GLU A 45 -24.17 -5.37 10.56
CA GLU A 45 -24.28 -6.52 11.46
C GLU A 45 -22.92 -7.22 11.55
N GLU A 46 -22.65 -7.82 12.70
CA GLU A 46 -21.47 -8.63 12.92
C GLU A 46 -21.60 -9.92 12.12
N ASN A 47 -20.68 -10.15 11.19
CA ASN A 47 -20.62 -11.39 10.42
C ASN A 47 -19.44 -12.19 10.94
N ASP A 48 -19.75 -13.24 11.70
CA ASP A 48 -18.77 -14.22 12.15
C ASP A 48 -18.51 -15.19 10.97
N ILE A 49 -17.56 -14.83 10.11
CA ILE A 49 -17.19 -15.70 8.98
C ILE A 49 -16.38 -16.86 9.59
N PRO A 50 -16.82 -18.12 9.44
CA PRO A 50 -16.06 -19.25 9.98
C PRO A 50 -14.65 -19.26 9.39
N SER A 51 -13.66 -19.49 10.25
CA SER A 51 -12.27 -19.63 9.82
C SER A 51 -12.15 -20.83 8.89
N CYS A 52 -11.83 -20.59 7.62
CA CYS A 52 -11.36 -21.64 6.73
C CYS A 52 -9.89 -21.91 7.03
N ASP A 53 -9.52 -23.18 7.21
CA ASP A 53 -8.12 -23.58 7.27
C ASP A 53 -7.58 -23.82 5.86
N LEU A 54 -6.57 -23.05 5.47
CA LEU A 54 -5.92 -23.13 4.17
C LEU A 54 -4.55 -23.80 4.32
N SER A 55 -4.53 -25.13 4.29
CA SER A 55 -3.30 -25.93 4.39
C SER A 55 -2.87 -26.49 3.02
N GLY A 56 -1.56 -26.45 2.72
CA GLY A 56 -1.00 -26.98 1.48
C GLY A 56 -1.24 -26.14 0.22
N PHE A 57 -1.89 -24.99 0.33
CA PHE A 57 -2.10 -24.08 -0.80
C PHE A 57 -0.79 -23.37 -1.18
N ILE A 58 -0.55 -23.24 -2.48
CA ILE A 58 0.59 -22.50 -3.03
C ILE A 58 0.41 -21.02 -2.71
N ARG A 59 1.45 -20.39 -2.16
CA ARG A 59 1.46 -18.95 -1.90
C ARG A 59 1.74 -18.17 -3.19
N PRO A 60 1.18 -16.95 -3.36
CA PRO A 60 1.56 -16.07 -4.46
C PRO A 60 3.07 -15.79 -4.47
N SER A 61 3.69 -15.88 -5.64
CA SER A 61 5.12 -15.57 -5.85
C SER A 61 5.28 -14.57 -7.00
N PRO A 62 4.98 -13.27 -6.77
CA PRO A 62 5.04 -12.26 -7.82
C PRO A 62 6.49 -11.91 -8.19
N LEU A 63 6.74 -11.68 -9.48
CA LEU A 63 7.95 -11.01 -9.97
C LEU A 63 7.62 -9.52 -10.19
N ILE A 64 8.17 -8.66 -9.34
CA ILE A 64 7.97 -7.21 -9.42
C ILE A 64 9.19 -6.60 -10.09
N VAL A 65 8.99 -5.99 -11.27
CA VAL A 65 10.05 -5.27 -12.01
C VAL A 65 9.60 -3.82 -12.19
N ALA A 66 10.37 -2.90 -11.60
CA ALA A 66 10.17 -1.47 -11.80
C ALA A 66 10.92 -1.00 -13.05
N THR A 67 10.44 0.06 -13.69
CA THR A 67 11.19 0.73 -14.77
C THR A 67 12.49 1.31 -14.21
N PRO A 68 13.59 1.30 -15.00
CA PRO A 68 14.85 1.86 -14.55
C PRO A 68 14.72 3.36 -14.27
N LEU A 69 15.49 3.84 -13.29
CA LEU A 69 15.63 5.28 -13.08
C LEU A 69 16.35 5.92 -14.26
N SER A 70 16.03 7.17 -14.56
CA SER A 70 16.71 7.95 -15.60
C SER A 70 18.09 8.42 -15.11
N THR A 71 19.03 7.48 -15.05
CA THR A 71 20.42 7.70 -14.64
C THR A 71 21.40 7.57 -15.79
N PHE A 72 20.95 7.05 -16.93
CA PHE A 72 21.74 6.99 -18.15
C PHE A 72 21.79 8.36 -18.81
N PHE A 73 22.98 8.76 -19.25
CA PHE A 73 23.20 10.00 -19.99
C PHE A 73 24.33 9.80 -20.98
N ARG A 74 24.38 10.65 -22.02
CA ARG A 74 25.49 10.68 -22.97
C ARG A 74 26.56 11.64 -22.48
N SER A 75 27.82 11.22 -22.56
CA SER A 75 28.97 12.08 -22.21
C SER A 75 29.21 13.20 -23.23
N SER A 76 28.70 13.07 -24.46
CA SER A 76 28.85 14.05 -25.54
C SER A 76 27.62 14.06 -26.46
N PRO A 77 27.18 15.23 -26.98
CA PRO A 77 26.13 15.35 -28.00
C PRO A 77 26.43 14.61 -29.33
N GLU A 78 27.71 14.37 -29.63
CA GLU A 78 28.17 13.63 -30.83
C GLU A 78 27.70 12.16 -30.84
N ASN A 79 27.39 11.61 -29.67
CA ASN A 79 26.99 10.20 -29.51
C ASN A 79 25.51 9.95 -29.85
N GLY A 80 24.82 10.94 -30.41
CA GLY A 80 23.41 10.88 -30.79
C GLY A 80 22.43 11.11 -29.62
N PRO A 81 21.16 11.41 -29.91
CA PRO A 81 20.18 11.84 -28.91
C PRO A 81 19.49 10.69 -28.16
N ILE A 82 19.68 9.43 -28.59
CA ILE A 82 18.89 8.28 -28.11
C ILE A 82 19.57 7.64 -26.89
N ILE A 83 18.79 7.39 -25.83
CA ILE A 83 19.18 6.63 -24.63
C ILE A 83 18.30 5.38 -24.53
N PRO A 84 18.73 4.24 -25.13
CA PRO A 84 17.87 3.06 -25.32
C PRO A 84 17.26 2.49 -24.04
N GLU A 85 18.00 2.54 -22.93
CA GLU A 85 17.65 1.93 -21.66
C GLU A 85 16.45 2.62 -20.99
N THR A 86 16.25 3.92 -21.25
CA THR A 86 15.17 4.74 -20.66
C THR A 86 14.15 5.23 -21.68
N GLN A 87 14.39 4.96 -22.97
CA GLN A 87 13.63 5.38 -24.15
C GLN A 87 13.57 6.89 -24.35
#